data_AF-A0A0L6VEG9-F1
#
_entry.id   AF-A0A0L6VEG9-F1
#
_cell.length_a   1.000
_cell.length_b   1.000
_cell.length_c   1.000
_cell.angle_alpha   90.00
_cell.angle_beta   90.00
_cell.angle_gamma   90.00
#
_symmetry.space_group_name_H-M   'P 1'
#
loop_
_entity.id
_entity.type
_entity.pdbx_description
1 polymer ?
#
loop_
_entity_poly.entity_id
_entity_poly.type
_entity_poly.pdbx_seq_one_letter_code
_entity_poly.pdbx_strand_id
1 'polypeptide(L)'
;MAAPTTPDTQGPPRPDLDAGLKYWNAVAQKDVSNNAVLGGLFSFSPSLSVLAFSASLPRVDAMGSRMFILTMRPELSRIPSPCQTKAEDERKQGGARRLYRALDVGAGIGRVTADVLLYLFDRIDLVEPVSAFIESGKHNATSGKWSPSLRADKAVRFWNTSIQAFLPCLAPSNHPSVTPLSSSIVGPENDWNDGSGYDVIWAQWTLGHLTDEELVQFLQKCKAALRPPSRSPSGNDSVLNQKDGDGALLQPTFERDGGLIIIKENIYVSPSDPDGDNVLFDEEDSSVTRSILFFIQFHYQKLPSSHSAFLRIFRLAGLHLVKQDLQRGFDPDLYKVHFYALQ
;
A
#
# COMPACT_ATOMS: atom_id res chain seq x y z
N MET A 1 -9.06 3.49 -56.64
CA MET A 1 -7.90 3.62 -55.75
C MET A 1 -8.43 4.12 -54.41
N ALA A 2 -8.53 3.22 -53.42
CA ALA A 2 -8.92 3.62 -52.08
C ALA A 2 -7.75 4.35 -51.43
N ALA A 3 -8.01 5.50 -50.82
CA ALA A 3 -7.02 6.27 -50.09
C ALA A 3 -6.48 5.43 -48.91
N PRO A 4 -5.18 5.53 -48.59
CA PRO A 4 -4.63 4.85 -47.43
C PRO A 4 -5.26 5.44 -46.17
N THR A 5 -5.93 4.59 -45.40
CA THR A 5 -6.39 4.88 -44.04
C THR A 5 -5.17 5.25 -43.19
N THR A 6 -5.17 6.47 -42.66
CA THR A 6 -4.20 6.96 -41.68
C THR A 6 -4.08 5.99 -40.50
N PRO A 7 -2.86 5.67 -40.02
CA PRO A 7 -2.69 4.81 -38.87
C PRO A 7 -3.19 5.51 -37.60
N ASP A 8 -3.89 4.72 -36.80
CA ASP A 8 -4.34 4.92 -35.43
C ASP A 8 -3.78 6.14 -34.68
N THR A 9 -4.66 7.07 -34.32
CA THR A 9 -4.46 8.04 -33.24
C THR A 9 -4.71 7.36 -31.89
N GLN A 10 -4.02 6.26 -31.58
CA GLN A 10 -4.04 5.70 -30.23
C GLN A 10 -3.11 6.54 -29.36
N GLY A 11 -3.64 7.07 -28.26
CA GLY A 11 -2.86 7.77 -27.24
C GLY A 11 -1.78 6.86 -26.63
N PRO A 12 -0.95 7.38 -25.70
CA PRO A 12 0.05 6.55 -25.04
C PRO A 12 -0.61 5.34 -24.36
N PRO A 13 0.04 4.17 -24.38
CA PRO A 13 -0.53 2.94 -23.80
C PRO A 13 -0.82 3.14 -22.30
N ARG A 14 -1.92 2.55 -21.84
CA ARG A 14 -2.45 2.68 -20.47
C ARG A 14 -2.75 1.30 -19.90
N PRO A 15 -2.68 1.13 -18.57
CA PRO A 15 -3.16 -0.08 -17.92
C PRO A 15 -4.61 -0.38 -18.29
N ASP A 16 -4.88 -1.64 -18.64
CA ASP A 16 -6.21 -2.15 -18.94
C ASP A 16 -6.56 -3.24 -17.93
N LEU A 17 -7.68 -3.06 -17.24
CA LEU A 17 -8.09 -3.96 -16.16
C LEU A 17 -8.30 -5.38 -16.67
N ASP A 18 -8.97 -5.56 -17.82
CA ASP A 18 -9.30 -6.88 -18.33
C ASP A 18 -8.05 -7.62 -18.81
N ALA A 19 -7.12 -6.92 -19.45
CA ALA A 19 -5.81 -7.44 -19.86
C ALA A 19 -4.97 -7.86 -18.64
N GLY A 20 -4.87 -7.01 -17.62
CA GLY A 20 -4.15 -7.31 -16.38
C GLY A 20 -4.78 -8.50 -15.64
N LEU A 21 -6.11 -8.56 -15.54
CA LEU A 21 -6.80 -9.71 -14.94
C LEU A 21 -6.57 -10.98 -15.74
N LYS A 22 -6.58 -10.93 -17.07
CA LYS A 22 -6.30 -12.09 -17.92
C LYS A 22 -4.89 -12.63 -17.66
N TYR A 23 -3.89 -11.76 -17.56
CA TYR A 23 -2.52 -12.13 -17.20
C TYR A 23 -2.47 -12.83 -15.83
N TRP A 24 -2.96 -12.17 -14.78
CA TRP A 24 -2.84 -12.71 -13.42
C TRP A 24 -3.67 -13.98 -13.19
N ASN A 25 -4.83 -14.12 -13.85
CA ASN A 25 -5.57 -15.38 -13.84
C ASN A 25 -4.78 -16.50 -14.53
N ALA A 26 -4.10 -16.22 -15.64
CA ALA A 26 -3.24 -17.22 -16.32
C ALA A 26 -2.02 -17.60 -15.47
N VAL A 27 -1.44 -16.66 -14.72
CA VAL A 27 -0.39 -16.94 -13.72
C VAL A 27 -0.94 -17.83 -12.61
N ALA A 28 -2.09 -17.48 -12.03
CA ALA A 28 -2.69 -18.21 -10.91
C ALA A 28 -3.14 -19.64 -11.28
N GLN A 29 -3.41 -19.90 -12.56
CA GLN A 29 -3.64 -21.28 -13.05
C GLN A 29 -2.38 -22.15 -12.98
N LYS A 30 -1.20 -21.54 -13.04
CA LYS A 30 0.10 -22.25 -13.07
C LYS A 30 0.74 -22.32 -11.68
N ASP A 31 0.73 -21.21 -10.96
CA ASP A 31 1.43 -21.06 -9.68
C ASP A 31 0.72 -20.04 -8.77
N VAL A 32 0.41 -20.45 -7.54
CA VAL A 32 -0.20 -19.62 -6.49
C VAL A 32 0.74 -19.47 -5.27
N SER A 33 2.05 -19.46 -5.53
CA SER A 33 3.10 -19.28 -4.55
C SER A 33 3.63 -17.84 -4.48
N ASN A 34 4.54 -17.60 -3.53
CA ASN A 34 5.27 -16.33 -3.46
C ASN A 34 6.07 -16.04 -4.74
N ASN A 35 6.47 -17.06 -5.50
CA ASN A 35 7.19 -16.87 -6.76
C ASN A 35 6.32 -16.17 -7.80
N ALA A 36 5.09 -16.67 -7.97
CA ALA A 36 4.13 -16.13 -8.92
C ALA A 36 3.82 -14.66 -8.65
N VAL A 37 3.46 -14.32 -7.40
CA VAL A 37 3.12 -12.94 -7.02
C VAL A 37 4.34 -12.00 -6.95
N LEU A 38 5.54 -12.51 -7.22
CA LEU A 38 6.77 -11.73 -7.36
C LEU A 38 7.32 -11.78 -8.79
N GLY A 39 6.50 -12.15 -9.78
CA GLY A 39 6.89 -12.13 -11.19
C GLY A 39 7.84 -13.27 -11.61
N GLY A 40 7.83 -14.40 -10.89
CA GLY A 40 8.65 -15.56 -11.25
C GLY A 40 10.15 -15.39 -11.01
N LEU A 41 10.55 -14.40 -10.20
CA LEU A 41 11.95 -14.03 -9.94
C LEU A 41 12.81 -15.17 -9.35
N PHE A 42 12.22 -16.25 -8.82
CA PHE A 42 12.97 -17.43 -8.33
C PHE A 42 13.28 -18.46 -9.42
N SER A 43 12.74 -18.32 -10.63
CA SER A 43 12.73 -19.39 -11.64
C SER A 43 13.70 -19.19 -12.81
N PHE A 44 14.27 -17.99 -13.01
CA PHE A 44 15.03 -17.68 -14.23
C PHE A 44 16.31 -16.88 -13.99
N SER A 45 17.26 -17.42 -13.23
CA SER A 45 18.64 -16.92 -13.33
C SER A 45 19.66 -18.04 -13.46
N PRO A 46 20.55 -18.00 -14.46
CA PRO A 46 21.68 -18.92 -14.56
C PRO A 46 22.76 -18.63 -13.50
N SER A 47 22.65 -17.52 -12.76
CA SER A 47 23.58 -17.15 -11.70
C SER A 47 23.10 -17.63 -10.33
N LEU A 48 23.93 -18.41 -9.65
CA LEU A 48 23.68 -18.88 -8.29
C LEU A 48 23.54 -17.71 -7.29
N SER A 49 24.22 -16.59 -7.53
CA SER A 49 24.11 -15.39 -6.68
C SER A 49 22.74 -14.72 -6.80
N VAL A 50 22.20 -14.68 -8.02
CA VAL A 50 20.87 -14.11 -8.29
C VAL A 50 19.78 -15.04 -7.75
N LEU A 51 19.92 -16.37 -7.89
CA LEU A 51 19.02 -17.34 -7.27
C LEU A 51 18.96 -17.21 -5.74
N ALA A 52 20.12 -17.12 -5.08
CA ALA A 52 20.19 -16.92 -3.64
C ALA A 52 19.60 -15.57 -3.21
N PHE A 53 19.84 -14.52 -4.00
CA PHE A 53 19.28 -13.20 -3.76
C PHE A 53 17.75 -13.21 -3.89
N SER A 54 17.22 -13.73 -5.00
CA SER A 54 15.79 -13.85 -5.24
C SER A 54 15.11 -14.62 -4.11
N ALA A 55 15.65 -15.75 -3.65
CA ALA A 55 15.08 -16.49 -2.51
C ALA A 55 15.00 -15.66 -1.19
N SER A 56 15.87 -14.66 -1.03
CA SER A 56 15.86 -13.75 0.13
C SER A 56 14.93 -12.55 -0.04
N LEU A 57 14.52 -12.23 -1.27
CA LEU A 57 13.75 -11.03 -1.60
C LEU A 57 12.46 -10.89 -0.77
N PRO A 58 11.59 -11.91 -0.61
CA PRO A 58 10.40 -11.79 0.25
C PRO A 58 10.73 -11.40 1.70
N ARG A 59 11.86 -11.91 2.21
CA ARG A 59 12.29 -11.66 3.59
C ARG A 59 12.84 -10.24 3.75
N VAL A 60 13.69 -9.80 2.82
CA VAL A 60 14.25 -8.44 2.82
C VAL A 60 13.14 -7.41 2.63
N ASP A 61 12.20 -7.69 1.72
CA ASP A 61 10.99 -6.90 1.50
C ASP A 61 10.18 -6.74 2.79
N ALA A 62 9.82 -7.85 3.45
CA ALA A 62 8.99 -7.84 4.65
C ALA A 62 9.70 -7.19 5.86
N MET A 63 11.02 -7.35 6.00
CA MET A 63 11.79 -6.67 7.05
C MET A 63 11.82 -5.15 6.83
N GLY A 64 12.09 -4.72 5.60
CA GLY A 64 12.05 -3.30 5.24
C GLY A 64 10.68 -2.67 5.50
N SER A 65 9.60 -3.37 5.11
CA SER A 65 8.23 -2.90 5.32
C SER A 65 7.86 -2.75 6.80
N ARG A 66 8.21 -3.73 7.65
CA ARG A 66 7.96 -3.64 9.10
C ARG A 66 8.74 -2.50 9.74
N MET A 67 10.00 -2.31 9.36
CA MET A 67 10.79 -1.19 9.84
C MET A 67 10.20 0.15 9.41
N PHE A 68 9.81 0.30 8.15
CA PHE A 68 9.21 1.53 7.65
C PHE A 68 7.95 1.90 8.46
N ILE A 69 7.03 0.94 8.63
CA ILE A 69 5.81 1.14 9.46
C ILE A 69 6.17 1.57 10.88
N LEU A 70 7.10 0.86 11.53
CA LEU A 70 7.48 1.14 12.93
C LEU A 70 8.19 2.49 13.11
N THR A 71 8.82 3.04 12.08
CA THR A 71 9.36 4.41 12.16
C THR A 71 8.25 5.48 12.21
N MET A 72 7.07 5.16 11.69
CA MET A 72 5.91 6.06 11.64
C MET A 72 4.93 5.78 12.78
N ARG A 73 4.77 4.51 13.16
CA ARG A 73 3.79 3.99 14.13
C ARG A 73 4.49 3.05 15.13
N PRO A 74 5.43 3.57 15.96
CA PRO A 74 6.17 2.75 16.92
C PRO A 74 5.29 2.06 17.96
N GLU A 75 4.10 2.59 18.24
CA GLU A 75 3.11 2.02 19.14
C GLU A 75 2.50 0.70 18.67
N LEU A 76 2.72 0.31 17.41
CA LEU A 76 2.39 -1.03 16.88
C LEU A 76 3.41 -2.09 17.33
N SER A 77 4.58 -1.67 17.83
CA SER A 77 5.58 -2.61 18.34
C SER A 77 5.04 -3.38 19.55
N ARG A 78 5.17 -4.69 19.49
CA ARG A 78 4.86 -5.59 20.63
C ARG A 78 6.05 -5.82 21.54
N ILE A 79 7.24 -5.36 21.15
CA ILE A 79 8.44 -5.45 21.96
C ILE A 79 8.36 -4.35 23.03
N PRO A 80 8.45 -4.68 24.33
CA PRO A 80 8.45 -3.69 25.38
C PRO A 80 9.55 -2.65 25.19
N SER A 81 9.23 -1.38 25.40
CA SER A 81 10.21 -0.30 25.40
C SER A 81 11.15 -0.49 26.59
N PRO A 82 12.49 -0.38 26.41
CA PRO A 82 13.43 -0.38 27.54
C PRO A 82 13.17 0.76 28.54
N CYS A 83 12.47 1.82 28.11
CA CYS A 83 12.12 2.98 28.92
C CYS A 83 10.70 2.91 29.53
N GLN A 84 9.95 1.82 29.31
CA GLN A 84 8.58 1.70 29.86
C GLN A 84 8.62 1.67 31.38
N THR A 85 7.76 2.46 32.01
CA THR A 85 7.61 2.48 33.47
C THR A 85 6.48 1.55 33.92
N LYS A 86 6.56 0.97 35.13
CA LYS A 86 5.50 0.12 35.71
C LYS A 86 4.11 0.80 35.69
N ALA A 87 4.06 2.12 35.86
CA ALA A 87 2.83 2.90 35.84
C ALA A 87 2.16 2.95 34.45
N GLU A 88 2.92 2.84 33.35
CA GLU A 88 2.37 2.76 31.99
C GLU A 88 1.80 1.38 31.69
N ASP A 89 2.40 0.32 32.26
CA ASP A 89 1.89 -1.04 32.14
C ASP A 89 0.57 -1.22 32.91
N GLU A 90 0.45 -0.62 34.10
CA GLU A 90 -0.79 -0.63 34.89
C GLU A 90 -1.93 0.13 34.19
N ARG A 91 -1.64 1.27 33.54
CA ARG A 91 -2.64 2.01 32.73
C ARG A 91 -3.12 1.23 31.51
N LYS A 92 -2.26 0.42 30.89
CA LYS A 92 -2.62 -0.45 29.76
C LYS A 92 -3.47 -1.67 30.18
N GLN A 93 -3.40 -2.09 31.44
CA GLN A 93 -4.13 -3.26 31.95
C GLN A 93 -5.58 -2.94 32.38
N GLY A 94 -5.91 -1.67 32.65
CA GLY A 94 -7.22 -1.27 33.18
C GLY A 94 -8.31 -0.94 32.14
N GLY A 95 -7.99 -0.89 30.85
CA GLY A 95 -8.93 -0.52 29.77
C GLY A 95 -9.00 -1.56 28.65
N ALA A 96 -10.10 -1.56 27.90
CA ALA A 96 -10.21 -2.37 26.68
C ALA A 96 -9.09 -1.98 25.71
N ARG A 97 -8.29 -2.97 25.26
CA ARG A 97 -7.18 -2.76 24.33
C ARG A 97 -7.71 -2.21 23.00
N ARG A 98 -7.19 -1.06 22.57
CA ARG A 98 -7.41 -0.55 21.20
C ARG A 98 -6.93 -1.59 20.18
N LEU A 99 -7.79 -1.93 19.23
CA LEU A 99 -7.43 -2.76 18.06
C LEU A 99 -6.90 -1.87 16.94
N TYR A 100 -5.83 -2.33 16.29
CA TYR A 100 -5.29 -1.66 15.11
C TYR A 100 -5.75 -2.35 13.83
N ARG A 101 -6.19 -1.57 12.84
CA ARG A 101 -6.76 -2.08 11.59
C ARG A 101 -5.94 -1.65 10.38
N ALA A 102 -5.64 -2.60 9.50
CA ALA A 102 -4.99 -2.33 8.23
C ALA A 102 -5.78 -2.85 7.03
N LEU A 103 -5.52 -2.26 5.85
CA LEU A 103 -5.99 -2.73 4.55
C LEU A 103 -4.77 -3.13 3.71
N ASP A 104 -4.77 -4.35 3.16
CA ASP A 104 -3.81 -4.86 2.18
C ASP A 104 -4.44 -4.80 0.78
N VAL A 105 -3.93 -3.88 -0.04
CA VAL A 105 -4.47 -3.57 -1.39
C VAL A 105 -3.70 -4.36 -2.44
N GLY A 106 -4.42 -5.08 -3.31
CA GLY A 106 -3.79 -5.89 -4.36
C GLY A 106 -2.97 -7.03 -3.76
N ALA A 107 -3.55 -7.68 -2.74
CA ALA A 107 -2.77 -8.47 -1.81
C ALA A 107 -2.31 -9.83 -2.36
N GLY A 108 -2.78 -10.24 -3.54
CA GLY A 108 -2.54 -11.56 -4.10
C GLY A 108 -2.90 -12.65 -3.09
N ILE A 109 -1.94 -13.54 -2.82
CA ILE A 109 -2.12 -14.66 -1.87
C ILE A 109 -1.95 -14.25 -0.40
N GLY A 110 -1.83 -12.95 -0.09
CA GLY A 110 -1.68 -12.43 1.26
C GLY A 110 -0.26 -12.47 1.82
N ARG A 111 0.77 -12.37 0.97
CA ARG A 111 2.19 -12.37 1.42
C ARG A 111 2.48 -11.22 2.38
N VAL A 112 2.04 -10.01 2.04
CA VAL A 112 2.22 -8.82 2.87
C VAL A 112 1.39 -8.94 4.16
N THR A 113 0.13 -9.34 4.05
CA THR A 113 -0.70 -9.69 5.21
C THR A 113 0.00 -10.63 6.19
N ALA A 114 0.56 -11.75 5.69
CA ALA A 114 1.18 -12.79 6.51
C ALA A 114 2.51 -12.35 7.15
N ASP A 115 3.40 -11.73 6.36
CA ASP A 115 4.79 -11.49 6.75
C ASP A 115 5.05 -10.07 7.29
N VAL A 116 4.08 -9.16 7.14
CA VAL A 116 4.17 -7.76 7.56
C VAL A 116 3.01 -7.38 8.48
N LEU A 117 1.78 -7.39 7.97
CA LEU A 117 0.67 -6.71 8.64
C LEU A 117 0.20 -7.46 9.89
N LEU A 118 0.07 -8.78 9.85
CA LEU A 118 -0.37 -9.57 11.01
C LEU A 118 0.60 -9.53 12.19
N TYR A 119 1.87 -9.16 11.97
CA TYR A 119 2.82 -8.91 13.06
C TYR A 119 2.52 -7.61 13.83
N LEU A 120 1.83 -6.65 13.20
CA LEU A 120 1.66 -5.28 13.69
C LEU A 120 0.20 -4.90 13.97
N PHE A 121 -0.77 -5.44 13.22
CA PHE A 121 -2.19 -5.06 13.26
C PHE A 121 -3.08 -6.24 13.63
N ASP A 122 -4.27 -5.95 14.17
CA ASP A 122 -5.19 -6.92 14.76
C ASP A 122 -6.34 -7.33 13.82
N ARG A 123 -6.74 -6.42 12.92
CA ARG A 123 -7.77 -6.65 11.91
C ARG A 123 -7.22 -6.27 10.55
N ILE A 124 -7.23 -7.20 9.61
CA ILE A 124 -6.73 -6.97 8.24
C ILE A 124 -7.87 -7.12 7.25
N ASP A 125 -8.18 -6.06 6.52
CA ASP A 125 -8.91 -6.20 5.26
C ASP A 125 -7.91 -6.51 4.16
N LEU A 126 -8.22 -7.49 3.32
CA LEU A 126 -7.40 -7.92 2.21
C LEU A 126 -8.27 -7.84 0.95
N VAL A 127 -7.86 -7.05 -0.04
CA VAL A 127 -8.58 -6.93 -1.32
C VAL A 127 -7.73 -7.41 -2.49
N GLU A 128 -8.30 -8.30 -3.30
CA GLU A 128 -7.63 -8.93 -4.45
C GLU A 128 -8.67 -9.40 -5.49
N PRO A 129 -8.56 -9.01 -6.77
CA PRO A 129 -9.53 -9.42 -7.79
C PRO A 129 -9.39 -10.89 -8.25
N VAL A 130 -8.21 -11.49 -8.21
CA VAL A 130 -8.00 -12.86 -8.71
C VAL A 130 -8.48 -13.89 -7.68
N SER A 131 -9.61 -14.56 -7.98
CA SER A 131 -10.24 -15.48 -7.03
C SER A 131 -9.34 -16.62 -6.59
N ALA A 132 -8.48 -17.14 -7.48
CA ALA A 132 -7.52 -18.19 -7.13
C ALA A 132 -6.50 -17.74 -6.07
N PHE A 133 -6.09 -16.47 -6.10
CA PHE A 133 -5.21 -15.91 -5.09
C PHE A 133 -5.94 -15.70 -3.75
N ILE A 134 -7.19 -15.23 -3.79
CA ILE A 134 -8.05 -15.14 -2.60
C ILE A 134 -8.20 -16.51 -1.93
N GLU A 135 -8.51 -17.56 -2.69
CA GLU A 135 -8.68 -18.91 -2.13
C GLU A 135 -7.36 -19.47 -1.58
N SER A 136 -6.23 -19.20 -2.25
CA SER A 136 -4.89 -19.51 -1.71
C SER A 136 -4.64 -18.79 -0.38
N GLY A 137 -4.98 -17.51 -0.28
CA GLY A 137 -4.90 -16.72 0.95
C GLY A 137 -5.75 -17.31 2.08
N LYS A 138 -7.02 -17.65 1.81
CA LYS A 138 -7.90 -18.32 2.79
C LYS A 138 -7.34 -19.66 3.24
N HIS A 139 -6.84 -20.47 2.29
CA HIS A 139 -6.21 -21.75 2.61
C HIS A 139 -4.97 -21.55 3.48
N ASN A 140 -4.11 -20.59 3.17
CA ASN A 140 -2.92 -20.27 3.96
C ASN A 140 -3.30 -19.79 5.39
N ALA A 141 -4.37 -19.01 5.52
CA ALA A 141 -4.88 -18.54 6.81
C ALA A 141 -5.43 -19.69 7.69
N THR A 142 -6.19 -20.60 7.09
CA THR A 142 -6.90 -21.70 7.78
C THR A 142 -6.05 -22.95 8.02
N SER A 143 -5.07 -23.23 7.16
CA SER A 143 -4.14 -24.37 7.28
C SER A 143 -3.08 -24.18 8.37
N GLY A 144 -3.02 -23.00 9.00
CA GLY A 144 -1.99 -22.67 9.99
C GLY A 144 -0.66 -22.21 9.39
N LYS A 145 -0.55 -22.04 8.06
CA LYS A 145 0.65 -21.47 7.43
C LYS A 145 0.94 -20.06 7.93
N TRP A 146 -0.10 -19.28 8.22
CA TRP A 146 0.03 -17.95 8.84
C TRP A 146 0.10 -17.99 10.38
N SER A 147 0.10 -19.15 11.03
CA SER A 147 -0.02 -19.25 12.49
C SER A 147 1.02 -18.48 13.33
N PRO A 148 2.28 -18.24 12.89
CA PRO A 148 3.18 -17.38 13.65
C PRO A 148 2.70 -15.94 13.77
N SER A 149 1.91 -15.44 12.80
CA SER A 149 1.42 -14.07 12.74
C SER A 149 -0.08 -13.94 12.97
N LEU A 150 -0.90 -14.86 12.44
CA LEU A 150 -2.34 -14.97 12.68
C LEU A 150 -2.63 -15.68 14.02
N ARG A 151 -2.49 -14.93 15.09
CA ARG A 151 -2.86 -15.38 16.45
C ARG A 151 -4.38 -15.41 16.63
N ALA A 152 -4.84 -16.14 17.65
CA ALA A 152 -6.27 -16.27 17.98
C ALA A 152 -7.00 -14.93 18.20
N ASP A 153 -6.28 -13.86 18.57
CA ASP A 153 -6.83 -12.52 18.77
C ASP A 153 -6.94 -11.68 17.48
N LYS A 154 -6.45 -12.19 16.34
CA LYS A 154 -6.36 -11.49 15.06
C LYS A 154 -7.30 -12.09 14.01
N ALA A 155 -7.72 -11.26 13.07
CA ALA A 155 -8.64 -11.68 12.02
C ALA A 155 -8.31 -11.04 10.67
N VAL A 156 -8.62 -11.75 9.59
CA VAL A 156 -8.46 -11.29 8.20
C VAL A 156 -9.80 -11.42 7.48
N ARG A 157 -10.20 -10.38 6.75
CA ARG A 157 -11.40 -10.34 5.92
C ARG A 157 -10.98 -10.19 4.47
N PHE A 158 -11.40 -11.13 3.64
CA PHE A 158 -11.03 -11.23 2.23
C PHE A 158 -12.12 -10.59 1.38
N TRP A 159 -11.74 -9.73 0.45
CA TRP A 159 -12.62 -9.07 -0.51
C TRP A 159 -12.19 -9.44 -1.93
N ASN A 160 -13.01 -10.19 -2.65
CA ASN A 160 -12.72 -10.54 -4.05
C ASN A 160 -13.32 -9.48 -4.99
N THR A 161 -12.55 -8.41 -5.23
CA THR A 161 -12.94 -7.31 -6.11
C THR A 161 -11.71 -6.55 -6.61
N SER A 162 -11.84 -5.87 -7.74
CA SER A 162 -10.79 -4.98 -8.25
C SER A 162 -10.63 -3.74 -7.38
N ILE A 163 -9.44 -3.13 -7.44
CA ILE A 163 -9.09 -1.91 -6.70
C ILE A 163 -9.94 -0.73 -7.21
N GLN A 164 -10.22 -0.69 -8.50
CA GLN A 164 -11.09 0.29 -9.15
C GLN A 164 -12.50 0.31 -8.54
N ALA A 165 -13.06 -0.88 -8.30
CA ALA A 165 -14.41 -1.07 -7.76
C ALA A 165 -14.46 -1.06 -6.22
N PHE A 166 -13.33 -1.32 -5.54
CA PHE A 166 -13.28 -1.39 -4.09
C PHE A 166 -13.57 -0.03 -3.45
N LEU A 167 -14.36 -0.05 -2.38
CA LEU A 167 -14.69 1.11 -1.57
C LEU A 167 -14.20 0.88 -0.13
N PRO A 168 -13.00 1.36 0.23
CA PRO A 168 -12.44 1.20 1.56
C PRO A 168 -13.36 1.68 2.69
N CYS A 169 -14.17 2.72 2.44
CA CYS A 169 -15.14 3.27 3.39
C CYS A 169 -16.41 2.43 3.58
N LEU A 170 -16.72 1.49 2.69
CA LEU A 170 -17.83 0.53 2.87
C LEU A 170 -17.39 -0.75 3.59
N ALA A 171 -16.08 -0.97 3.68
CA ALA A 171 -15.52 -2.05 4.49
C ALA A 171 -15.84 -1.90 6.00
N PRO A 172 -16.55 -0.87 6.47
CA PRO A 172 -17.25 -0.95 7.74
C PRO A 172 -18.59 -0.19 7.72
N SER A 173 -19.60 -0.66 6.99
CA SER A 173 -20.98 -0.36 7.40
C SER A 173 -21.87 -1.57 7.14
N ASN A 174 -22.60 -2.01 8.16
CA ASN A 174 -23.69 -2.97 8.04
C ASN A 174 -24.89 -2.29 7.33
N HIS A 175 -24.67 -1.61 6.20
CA HIS A 175 -25.73 -0.93 5.48
C HIS A 175 -26.42 -1.94 4.56
N PRO A 176 -27.72 -2.24 4.76
CA PRO A 176 -28.42 -3.32 4.06
C PRO A 176 -28.73 -3.05 2.58
N SER A 177 -28.17 -1.99 1.98
CA SER A 177 -28.53 -1.51 0.64
C SER A 177 -27.39 -1.58 -0.39
N VAL A 178 -26.26 -2.21 -0.06
CA VAL A 178 -25.21 -2.55 -1.02
C VAL A 178 -25.19 -4.07 -1.12
N THR A 179 -25.45 -4.62 -2.31
CA THR A 179 -25.27 -6.05 -2.59
C THR A 179 -23.91 -6.47 -2.05
N PRO A 180 -23.83 -7.43 -1.11
CA PRO A 180 -22.58 -7.67 -0.42
C PRO A 180 -21.57 -8.17 -1.45
N LEU A 181 -20.53 -7.36 -1.70
CA LEU A 181 -19.29 -7.87 -2.24
C LEU A 181 -18.95 -9.11 -1.41
N SER A 182 -18.73 -10.24 -2.09
CA SER A 182 -18.45 -11.52 -1.44
C SER A 182 -17.20 -11.35 -0.58
N SER A 183 -17.41 -11.27 0.74
CA SER A 183 -16.34 -11.21 1.72
C SER A 183 -16.47 -12.34 2.72
N SER A 184 -15.33 -12.80 3.21
CA SER A 184 -15.27 -13.90 4.19
C SER A 184 -14.20 -13.60 5.22
N ILE A 185 -14.43 -14.01 6.46
CA ILE A 185 -13.52 -13.76 7.58
C ILE A 185 -12.83 -15.06 7.99
N VAL A 186 -11.54 -14.98 8.33
CA VAL A 186 -10.80 -16.01 9.06
C VAL A 186 -10.30 -15.39 10.36
N GLY A 187 -10.69 -15.98 11.49
CA GLY A 187 -10.45 -15.44 12.84
C GLY A 187 -11.74 -14.90 13.48
N PRO A 188 -11.65 -14.14 14.59
CA PRO A 188 -12.82 -13.56 15.24
C PRO A 188 -13.66 -12.66 14.31
N GLU A 189 -14.98 -12.85 14.32
CA GLU A 189 -15.95 -12.06 13.53
C GLU A 189 -16.40 -10.77 14.24
N ASN A 190 -16.10 -10.64 15.53
CA ASN A 190 -16.36 -9.46 16.34
C ASN A 190 -15.27 -8.39 16.20
N ASP A 191 -15.63 -7.17 16.61
CA ASP A 191 -14.71 -6.03 16.77
C ASP A 191 -14.03 -5.57 15.47
N TRP A 192 -14.73 -5.73 14.33
CA TRP A 192 -14.30 -5.21 13.02
C TRP A 192 -14.68 -3.75 12.78
N ASN A 193 -15.68 -3.24 13.50
CA ASN A 193 -16.26 -1.93 13.25
C ASN A 193 -16.36 -1.10 14.55
N ASP A 194 -15.28 -0.41 14.89
CA ASP A 194 -15.29 0.68 15.88
C ASP A 194 -15.66 2.03 15.23
N GLY A 195 -16.15 2.03 13.98
CA GLY A 195 -16.45 3.24 13.20
C GLY A 195 -15.22 4.11 12.87
N SER A 196 -14.01 3.66 13.21
CA SER A 196 -12.82 4.52 13.25
C SER A 196 -11.91 4.36 12.04
N GLY A 197 -12.30 3.66 10.97
CA GLY A 197 -11.47 3.54 9.76
C GLY A 197 -10.14 2.78 9.95
N TYR A 198 -9.24 2.93 8.98
CA TYR A 198 -7.94 2.24 8.93
C TYR A 198 -6.81 3.03 9.60
N ASP A 199 -5.99 2.34 10.38
CA ASP A 199 -4.72 2.87 10.87
C ASP A 199 -3.67 2.94 9.77
N VAL A 200 -3.63 1.91 8.92
CA VAL A 200 -2.76 1.86 7.74
C VAL A 200 -3.50 1.27 6.56
N ILE A 201 -3.47 1.95 5.42
CA ILE A 201 -3.80 1.37 4.12
C ILE A 201 -2.49 1.09 3.41
N TRP A 202 -2.20 -0.17 3.11
CA TRP A 202 -0.97 -0.62 2.47
C TRP A 202 -1.23 -1.02 1.02
N ALA A 203 -0.50 -0.42 0.08
CA ALA A 203 -0.54 -0.79 -1.33
C ALA A 203 0.87 -1.09 -1.83
N GLN A 204 1.11 -2.31 -2.32
CA GLN A 204 2.42 -2.74 -2.77
C GLN A 204 2.33 -3.47 -4.11
N TRP A 205 3.09 -2.99 -5.10
CA TRP A 205 3.19 -3.59 -6.46
C TRP A 205 1.83 -3.90 -7.08
N THR A 206 0.95 -2.91 -7.10
CA THR A 206 -0.41 -3.07 -7.60
C THR A 206 -0.96 -1.78 -8.22
N LEU A 207 -0.43 -0.61 -7.83
CA LEU A 207 -0.90 0.68 -8.31
C LEU A 207 -0.46 0.94 -9.76
N GLY A 208 0.48 0.15 -10.28
CA GLY A 208 0.82 0.12 -11.70
C GLY A 208 -0.34 -0.35 -12.59
N HIS A 209 -1.31 -1.08 -12.07
CA HIS A 209 -2.50 -1.52 -12.81
C HIS A 209 -3.64 -0.49 -12.82
N LEU A 210 -3.40 0.72 -12.32
CA LEU A 210 -4.33 1.84 -12.37
C LEU A 210 -3.80 2.91 -13.31
N THR A 211 -4.68 3.48 -14.12
CA THR A 211 -4.42 4.78 -14.77
C THR A 211 -4.18 5.87 -13.71
N ASP A 212 -3.59 7.00 -14.10
CA ASP A 212 -3.37 8.11 -13.17
C ASP A 212 -4.70 8.65 -12.61
N GLU A 213 -5.75 8.72 -13.45
CA GLU A 213 -7.08 9.16 -13.02
C GLU A 213 -7.71 8.19 -12.02
N GLU A 214 -7.63 6.89 -12.27
CA GLU A 214 -8.12 5.86 -11.34
C GLU A 214 -7.32 5.85 -10.04
N LEU A 215 -6.00 6.04 -10.11
CA LEU A 215 -5.15 6.09 -8.92
C LEU A 215 -5.48 7.31 -8.05
N VAL A 216 -5.73 8.48 -8.65
CA VAL A 216 -6.20 9.66 -7.91
C VAL A 216 -7.53 9.37 -7.21
N GLN A 217 -8.50 8.80 -7.93
CA GLN A 217 -9.80 8.45 -7.35
C GLN A 217 -9.68 7.41 -6.22
N PHE A 218 -8.85 6.39 -6.41
CA PHE A 218 -8.58 5.37 -5.41
C PHE A 218 -7.97 5.98 -4.14
N LEU A 219 -6.96 6.85 -4.29
CA LEU A 219 -6.31 7.51 -3.15
C LEU A 219 -7.26 8.46 -2.40
N GLN A 220 -8.17 9.14 -3.10
CA GLN A 220 -9.24 9.93 -2.46
C GLN A 220 -10.18 9.05 -1.63
N LYS A 221 -10.58 7.88 -2.16
CA LYS A 221 -11.38 6.89 -1.40
C LYS A 221 -10.62 6.36 -0.19
N CYS A 222 -9.32 6.09 -0.32
CA CYS A 222 -8.46 5.66 0.80
C CYS A 222 -8.36 6.74 1.87
N LYS A 223 -8.16 8.01 1.49
CA LYS A 223 -8.09 9.14 2.42
C LYS A 223 -9.35 9.22 3.28
N ALA A 224 -10.53 9.09 2.66
CA ALA A 224 -11.81 9.11 3.37
C ALA A 224 -12.02 7.91 4.32
N ALA A 225 -11.27 6.83 4.16
CA ALA A 225 -11.36 5.64 4.99
C ALA A 225 -10.28 5.58 6.09
N LEU A 226 -9.38 6.57 6.15
CA LEU A 226 -8.38 6.66 7.20
C LEU A 226 -9.03 6.98 8.55
N ARG A 227 -8.42 6.45 9.61
CA ARG A 227 -8.77 6.80 10.97
C ARG A 227 -8.49 8.28 11.24
N PRO A 228 -9.46 9.05 11.74
CA PRO A 228 -9.20 10.44 12.10
C PRO A 228 -8.26 10.50 13.31
N PRO A 229 -7.46 11.57 13.44
CA PRO A 229 -6.65 11.78 14.63
C PRO A 229 -7.53 11.98 15.87
N SER A 230 -7.08 11.48 17.03
CA SER A 230 -7.81 11.57 18.30
C SER A 230 -8.10 13.01 18.76
N ARG A 231 -7.39 14.00 18.22
CA ARG A 231 -7.63 15.43 18.45
C ARG A 231 -8.14 16.06 17.16
N SER A 232 -9.44 16.30 17.06
CA SER A 232 -9.92 17.37 16.17
C SER A 232 -9.37 18.70 16.69
N PRO A 233 -9.02 19.66 15.82
CA PRO A 233 -8.65 21.00 16.27
C PRO A 233 -9.83 21.55 17.07
N SER A 234 -9.68 21.57 18.39
CA SER A 234 -10.66 22.20 19.26
C SER A 234 -10.69 23.66 18.83
N GLY A 235 -11.87 24.20 18.54
CA GLY A 235 -12.07 25.55 17.98
C GLY A 235 -11.60 26.73 18.84
N ASN A 236 -10.69 26.49 19.79
CA ASN A 236 -10.06 27.49 20.66
C ASN A 236 -8.52 27.50 20.58
N ASP A 237 -7.88 26.65 19.76
CA ASP A 237 -6.50 26.93 19.34
C ASP A 237 -6.54 27.94 18.20
N SER A 238 -6.94 29.17 18.53
CA SER A 238 -6.45 30.34 17.82
C SER A 238 -4.94 30.42 18.06
N VAL A 239 -4.19 29.55 17.37
CA VAL A 239 -2.79 29.81 17.08
C VAL A 239 -2.80 31.17 16.42
N LEU A 240 -2.17 32.11 17.11
CA LEU A 240 -1.97 33.47 16.66
C LEU A 240 -1.67 33.45 15.16
N ASN A 241 -2.48 34.16 14.39
CA ASN A 241 -2.12 34.65 13.07
C ASN A 241 -0.90 35.59 13.22
N GLN A 242 0.25 35.06 13.63
CA GLN A 242 1.53 35.68 13.35
C GLN A 242 1.85 35.30 11.91
N LYS A 243 1.57 36.26 11.03
CA LYS A 243 2.24 36.35 9.74
C LYS A 243 3.72 36.54 10.05
N ASP A 244 4.50 35.49 10.00
CA ASP A 244 5.93 35.69 9.72
C ASP A 244 6.03 36.29 8.32
N GLY A 245 6.82 37.34 8.20
CA GLY A 245 6.88 38.25 7.04
C GLY A 245 7.44 37.65 5.75
N ASP A 246 7.37 36.33 5.57
CA ASP A 246 7.72 35.64 4.34
C ASP A 246 6.60 34.62 4.05
N GLY A 247 5.97 34.69 2.88
CA GLY A 247 4.71 34.01 2.54
C GLY A 247 4.77 32.49 2.44
N ALA A 248 5.42 31.79 3.38
CA ALA A 248 5.52 30.35 3.44
C ALA A 248 4.24 29.75 4.05
N LEU A 249 3.53 28.95 3.26
CA LEU A 249 2.43 28.10 3.72
C LEU A 249 2.91 27.20 4.87
N LEU A 250 2.19 27.23 6.00
CA LEU A 250 2.40 26.33 7.14
C LEU A 250 2.50 24.88 6.65
N GLN A 251 3.58 24.19 7.01
CA GLN A 251 3.77 22.79 6.63
C GLN A 251 2.63 21.94 7.24
N PRO A 252 2.06 20.97 6.50
CA PRO A 252 1.11 20.02 7.08
C PRO A 252 1.74 19.35 8.30
N THR A 253 1.13 19.51 9.47
CA THR A 253 1.57 18.82 10.68
C THR A 253 1.23 17.34 10.52
N PHE A 254 2.24 16.47 10.51
CA PHE A 254 2.05 15.02 10.56
C PHE A 254 1.12 14.67 11.73
N GLU A 255 -0.06 14.14 11.40
CA GLU A 255 -1.06 13.73 12.38
C GLU A 255 -0.67 12.36 12.93
N ARG A 256 0.18 12.38 13.97
CA ARG A 256 0.83 11.18 14.51
C ARG A 256 -0.14 10.06 14.89
N ASP A 257 -1.32 10.42 15.37
CA ASP A 257 -2.34 9.47 15.83
C ASP A 257 -3.42 9.16 14.77
N GLY A 258 -3.34 9.79 13.59
CA GLY A 258 -4.22 9.55 12.45
C GLY A 258 -3.79 8.36 11.59
N GLY A 259 -4.69 7.94 10.70
CA GLY A 259 -4.41 6.91 9.71
C GLY A 259 -3.36 7.33 8.68
N LEU A 260 -2.71 6.35 8.04
CA LEU A 260 -1.72 6.57 6.98
C LEU A 260 -2.05 5.73 5.75
N ILE A 261 -1.79 6.27 4.56
CA ILE A 261 -1.64 5.44 3.36
C ILE A 261 -0.15 5.21 3.15
N ILE A 262 0.25 3.95 3.03
CA ILE A 262 1.62 3.55 2.72
C ILE A 262 1.64 2.86 1.36
N ILE A 263 2.41 3.43 0.44
CA ILE A 263 2.63 2.90 -0.90
C ILE A 263 4.05 2.38 -0.99
N LYS A 264 4.22 1.17 -1.52
CA LYS A 264 5.51 0.58 -1.83
C LYS A 264 5.55 0.11 -3.27
N GLU A 265 6.24 0.86 -4.13
CA GLU A 265 6.16 0.66 -5.58
C GLU A 265 7.51 0.71 -6.28
N ASN A 266 7.56 0.05 -7.44
CA ASN A 266 8.67 0.19 -8.38
C ASN A 266 8.72 1.63 -8.89
N ILE A 267 9.94 2.16 -9.05
CA ILE A 267 10.17 3.47 -9.64
C ILE A 267 11.14 3.37 -10.82
N TYR A 268 10.79 4.07 -11.89
CA TYR A 268 11.64 4.26 -13.04
C TYR A 268 12.44 5.56 -12.89
N VAL A 269 13.77 5.52 -12.95
CA VAL A 269 14.57 6.75 -12.86
C VAL A 269 14.68 7.35 -14.26
N SER A 270 14.00 8.47 -14.50
CA SER A 270 14.02 9.17 -15.78
C SER A 270 15.16 10.22 -15.81
N PRO A 271 15.94 10.33 -16.90
CA PRO A 271 16.91 11.41 -17.10
C PRO A 271 16.26 12.80 -17.17
N SER A 272 15.02 12.88 -17.63
CA SER A 272 14.26 14.12 -17.79
C SER A 272 12.77 13.85 -17.59
N ASP A 273 12.15 14.57 -16.67
CA ASP A 273 10.74 14.41 -16.31
C ASP A 273 10.16 15.75 -15.80
N PRO A 274 10.04 16.75 -16.69
CA PRO A 274 9.64 18.11 -16.30
C PRO A 274 8.20 18.17 -15.76
N ASP A 275 7.32 17.36 -16.34
CA ASP A 275 5.87 17.34 -16.04
C ASP A 275 5.48 16.23 -15.05
N GLY A 276 6.45 15.37 -14.71
CA GLY A 276 6.27 14.23 -13.82
C GLY A 276 5.56 13.06 -14.48
N ASP A 277 5.18 13.11 -15.75
CA ASP A 277 4.18 12.23 -16.36
C ASP A 277 4.78 11.04 -17.12
N ASN A 278 6.10 10.90 -17.08
CA ASN A 278 6.76 9.76 -17.71
C ASN A 278 6.40 8.45 -17.00
N VAL A 279 6.09 7.44 -17.82
CA VAL A 279 5.79 6.08 -17.39
C VAL A 279 6.48 5.09 -18.33
N LEU A 280 6.84 3.91 -17.81
CA LEU A 280 7.16 2.74 -18.62
C LEU A 280 5.95 1.80 -18.59
N PHE A 281 5.41 1.48 -19.76
CA PHE A 281 4.32 0.51 -19.88
C PHE A 281 4.88 -0.90 -20.09
N ASP A 282 4.33 -1.86 -19.36
CA ASP A 282 4.57 -3.28 -19.54
C ASP A 282 3.36 -3.91 -20.24
N GLU A 283 3.58 -4.43 -21.45
CA GLU A 283 2.53 -5.05 -22.26
C GLU A 283 2.14 -6.44 -21.75
N GLU A 284 2.99 -7.11 -20.97
CA GLU A 284 2.77 -8.49 -20.53
C GLU A 284 1.68 -8.55 -19.44
N ASP A 285 1.80 -7.72 -18.41
CA ASP A 285 0.88 -7.66 -17.27
C ASP A 285 -0.07 -6.45 -17.29
N SER A 286 0.01 -5.63 -18.34
CA SER A 286 -0.77 -4.39 -18.50
C SER A 286 -0.62 -3.46 -17.29
N SER A 287 0.62 -3.06 -17.01
CA SER A 287 0.95 -2.17 -15.90
C SER A 287 1.83 -1.00 -16.32
N VAL A 288 1.87 0.05 -15.49
CA VAL A 288 2.81 1.16 -15.64
C VAL A 288 3.75 1.26 -14.44
N THR A 289 5.04 1.41 -14.75
CA THR A 289 6.04 1.86 -13.78
C THR A 289 6.22 3.36 -13.90
N ARG A 290 5.91 4.07 -12.82
CA ARG A 290 5.92 5.54 -12.76
C ARG A 290 7.32 6.09 -12.47
N SER A 291 7.61 7.27 -13.03
CA SER A 291 8.96 7.82 -13.00
C SER A 291 9.28 8.69 -11.77
N ILE A 292 10.58 8.85 -11.54
CA ILE A 292 11.21 9.86 -10.69
C ILE A 292 12.39 10.50 -11.44
N LEU A 293 12.57 11.81 -11.30
CA LEU A 293 13.69 12.53 -11.94
C LEU A 293 15.05 12.12 -11.34
N PHE A 294 16.03 11.83 -12.20
CA PHE A 294 17.39 11.38 -11.83
C PHE A 294 18.05 12.27 -10.77
N PHE A 295 18.05 13.59 -10.96
CA PHE A 295 18.69 14.51 -9.99
C PHE A 295 18.05 14.45 -8.59
N ILE A 296 16.76 14.10 -8.50
CA ILE A 296 16.06 13.95 -7.22
C ILE A 296 16.47 12.63 -6.55
N GLN A 297 16.73 11.57 -7.32
CA GLN A 297 17.21 10.30 -6.77
C GLN A 297 18.54 10.46 -5.99
N PHE A 298 19.39 11.41 -6.38
CA PHE A 298 20.71 11.62 -5.76
C PHE A 298 20.77 12.82 -4.79
N HIS A 299 19.88 13.80 -4.91
CA HIS A 299 19.81 14.98 -4.03
C HIS A 299 18.48 15.07 -3.27
N TYR A 300 18.34 14.21 -2.26
CA TYR A 300 17.15 13.93 -1.45
C TYR A 300 16.52 15.10 -0.65
N GLN A 301 16.87 16.37 -0.89
CA GLN A 301 16.50 17.43 0.06
C GLN A 301 15.87 18.72 -0.45
N LYS A 302 15.85 19.08 -1.74
CA LYS A 302 15.27 20.38 -2.16
C LYS A 302 14.84 20.46 -3.63
N LEU A 303 13.82 19.71 -4.06
CA LEU A 303 13.21 19.97 -5.38
C LEU A 303 11.67 20.04 -5.35
N PRO A 304 11.06 20.80 -6.28
CA PRO A 304 9.62 20.98 -6.34
C PRO A 304 8.89 19.66 -6.56
N SER A 305 7.78 19.49 -5.87
CA SER A 305 6.90 18.30 -5.85
C SER A 305 6.23 17.95 -7.19
N SER A 306 6.63 18.55 -8.32
CA SER A 306 6.13 18.29 -9.68
C SER A 306 6.94 17.28 -10.49
N HIS A 307 8.18 16.95 -10.09
CA HIS A 307 9.12 16.16 -10.89
C HIS A 307 9.11 14.64 -10.56
N SER A 308 7.98 14.16 -10.05
CA SER A 308 7.74 12.74 -9.81
C SER A 308 6.26 12.47 -10.03
N ALA A 309 5.96 11.47 -10.85
CA ALA A 309 4.61 11.01 -11.16
C ALA A 309 3.77 10.78 -9.90
N PHE A 310 4.32 10.04 -8.94
CA PHE A 310 3.65 9.77 -7.68
C PHE A 310 3.37 11.05 -6.88
N LEU A 311 4.32 12.00 -6.79
CA LEU A 311 4.10 13.24 -6.05
C LEU A 311 3.03 14.13 -6.68
N ARG A 312 2.95 14.19 -8.03
CA ARG A 312 1.84 14.85 -8.73
C ARG A 312 0.51 14.20 -8.35
N ILE A 313 0.44 12.87 -8.45
CA ILE A 313 -0.76 12.09 -8.17
C ILE A 313 -1.21 12.29 -6.71
N PHE A 314 -0.30 12.28 -5.74
CA PHE A 314 -0.63 12.52 -4.34
C PHE A 314 -1.25 13.90 -4.14
N ARG A 315 -0.67 14.94 -4.77
CA ARG A 315 -1.24 16.29 -4.74
C ARG A 315 -2.64 16.35 -5.34
N LEU A 316 -2.87 15.70 -6.49
CA LEU A 316 -4.18 15.64 -7.14
C LEU A 316 -5.21 14.88 -6.29
N ALA A 317 -4.77 13.88 -5.53
CA ALA A 317 -5.59 13.17 -4.55
C ALA A 317 -5.83 13.96 -3.25
N GLY A 318 -5.23 15.15 -3.11
CA GLY A 318 -5.30 15.97 -1.90
C GLY A 318 -4.53 15.37 -0.72
N LEU A 319 -3.54 14.52 -0.98
CA LEU A 319 -2.66 13.92 0.02
C LEU A 319 -1.32 14.65 0.05
N HIS A 320 -0.70 14.71 1.23
CA HIS A 320 0.65 15.22 1.42
C HIS A 320 1.61 14.09 1.77
N LEU A 321 2.85 14.21 1.31
CA LEU A 321 3.92 13.27 1.62
C LEU A 321 4.43 13.53 3.04
N VAL A 322 4.28 12.54 3.92
CA VAL A 322 4.80 12.57 5.29
C VAL A 322 6.22 12.03 5.33
N LYS A 323 6.46 10.90 4.66
CA LYS A 323 7.78 10.26 4.61
C LYS A 323 7.98 9.51 3.30
N GLN A 324 9.19 9.57 2.78
CA GLN A 324 9.66 8.74 1.68
C GLN A 324 10.94 8.02 2.10
N ASP A 325 11.11 6.77 1.66
CA ASP A 325 12.35 6.01 1.87
C ASP A 325 12.60 5.03 0.72
N LEU A 326 13.85 4.64 0.51
CA LEU A 326 14.25 3.67 -0.51
C LEU A 326 14.36 2.27 0.11
N GLN A 327 13.77 1.26 -0.51
CA GLN A 327 14.01 -0.14 -0.15
C GLN A 327 15.47 -0.50 -0.39
N ARG A 328 16.13 -0.96 0.68
CA ARG A 328 17.53 -1.35 0.67
C ARG A 328 17.68 -2.86 0.59
N GLY A 329 18.87 -3.29 0.19
CA GLY A 329 19.23 -4.70 0.14
C GLY A 329 18.52 -5.48 -0.97
N PHE A 330 18.01 -4.79 -1.98
CA PHE A 330 17.57 -5.39 -3.26
C PHE A 330 18.74 -5.50 -4.23
N ASP A 331 18.66 -6.48 -5.14
CA ASP A 331 19.64 -6.63 -6.22
C ASP A 331 19.73 -5.32 -7.02
N PRO A 332 20.93 -4.84 -7.36
CA PRO A 332 21.11 -3.65 -8.18
C PRO A 332 20.36 -3.69 -9.53
N ASP A 333 20.17 -4.88 -10.11
CA ASP A 333 19.55 -5.09 -11.42
C ASP A 333 18.01 -4.98 -11.40
N LEU A 334 17.40 -5.01 -10.22
CA LEU A 334 15.97 -4.76 -10.06
C LEU A 334 15.67 -3.25 -10.08
N TYR A 335 14.44 -2.92 -10.48
CA TYR A 335 13.91 -1.57 -10.27
C TYR A 335 14.10 -1.14 -8.82
N LYS A 336 14.41 0.14 -8.64
CA LYS A 336 14.39 0.73 -7.30
C LYS A 336 12.95 0.71 -6.80
N VAL A 337 12.80 0.49 -5.49
CA VAL A 337 11.48 0.41 -4.85
C VAL A 337 11.41 1.46 -3.77
N HIS A 338 10.42 2.35 -3.85
CA HIS A 338 10.23 3.43 -2.89
C HIS A 338 9.04 3.13 -1.97
N PHE A 339 9.19 3.55 -0.71
CA PHE A 339 8.11 3.72 0.22
C PHE A 339 7.64 5.18 0.21
N TYR A 340 6.33 5.39 0.27
CA TYR A 340 5.70 6.69 0.49
C TYR A 340 4.65 6.54 1.59
N ALA A 341 4.71 7.38 2.62
CA ALA A 341 3.67 7.52 3.63
C ALA A 341 2.92 8.84 3.41
N LEU A 342 1.59 8.79 3.36
CA LEU A 342 0.71 9.89 2.96
C LEU A 342 -0.42 10.13 3.97
N GLN A 343 -0.85 11.39 4.09
CA GLN A 343 -2.03 11.84 4.85
C GLN A 343 -2.83 12.91 4.11
#